data_AF-A0A6C1SW67-F1
#
_entry.id   AF-A0A6C1SW67-F1
#
_cell.length_a   1.000
_cell.length_b   1.000
_cell.length_c   1.000
_cell.angle_alpha   90.00
_cell.angle_beta   90.00
_cell.angle_gamma   90.00
#
_symmetry.space_group_name_H-M   'P 1'
#
loop_
_entity.id
_entity.type
_entity.pdbx_description
1 polymer ?
#
loop_
_entity_poly.entity_id
_entity_poly.type
_entity_poly.pdbx_seq_one_letter_code
_entity_poly.pdbx_strand_id
1 'polypeptide(L)'
;MPGPSIAASDLIRLGSRTVVWGISAIVGVLALTAVLLFLNLPDAGAFNDRVERVFVENADLTSQAEIKLLEILAQSGTAFSETLVSYRIVIFVLLVFATGLLVTSLVVIVLLVTLNRRLAMVEKQGLQVSALVIDRATNAVAINDMEFKLTPAAVETLAVLAEARIDDEVLTGAAIEAMISGRSAADCDEAAGATRIKRLRDTLGNQLISEVLIKNIARQGYTLAIDSKVISLR
;
A
#
# COMPACT_ATOMS: atom_id res chain seq x y z
N MET A 1 30.45 19.33 -11.81
CA MET A 1 29.53 18.46 -12.58
C MET A 1 28.36 18.10 -11.67
N PRO A 2 27.10 18.43 -12.00
CA PRO A 2 25.96 17.96 -11.23
C PRO A 2 25.76 16.47 -11.50
N GLY A 3 25.60 15.67 -10.44
CA GLY A 3 25.30 14.23 -10.57
C GLY A 3 23.94 14.00 -11.23
N PRO A 4 23.69 12.79 -11.77
CA PRO A 4 22.46 12.50 -12.49
C PRO A 4 21.26 12.70 -11.57
N SER A 5 20.43 13.68 -11.90
CA SER A 5 19.15 13.95 -11.25
C SER A 5 18.16 12.85 -11.61
N ILE A 6 18.01 11.86 -10.73
CA ILE A 6 16.93 10.88 -10.82
C ILE A 6 15.64 11.60 -10.44
N ALA A 7 14.83 11.97 -11.42
CA ALA A 7 13.54 12.60 -11.19
C ALA A 7 12.59 11.60 -10.51
N ALA A 8 11.83 12.05 -9.52
CA ALA A 8 10.86 11.20 -8.80
C ALA A 8 9.82 10.54 -9.73
N SER A 9 9.56 11.14 -10.89
CA SER A 9 8.74 10.57 -11.98
C SER A 9 9.34 9.32 -12.61
N ASP A 10 10.68 9.23 -12.71
CA ASP A 10 11.36 8.06 -13.27
C ASP A 10 11.28 6.87 -12.31
N LEU A 11 11.36 7.09 -11.00
CA LEU A 11 11.18 6.04 -9.98
C LEU A 11 9.77 5.43 -9.98
N ILE A 12 8.74 6.23 -10.29
CA ILE A 12 7.35 5.76 -10.40
C ILE A 12 7.16 4.92 -11.68
N ARG A 13 7.74 5.37 -12.82
CA ARG A 13 7.72 4.59 -14.08
C ARG A 13 8.52 3.29 -13.97
N LEU A 14 9.67 3.31 -13.30
CA LEU A 14 10.49 2.12 -13.06
C LEU A 14 9.73 1.09 -12.22
N GLY A 15 9.03 1.52 -11.16
CA GLY A 15 8.22 0.60 -10.34
C GLY A 15 7.10 -0.10 -11.11
N SER A 16 6.36 0.64 -11.95
CA SER A 16 5.31 0.06 -12.79
C SER A 16 5.86 -0.90 -13.85
N ARG A 17 6.96 -0.53 -14.52
CA ARG A 17 7.58 -1.39 -15.54
C ARG A 17 8.15 -2.66 -14.93
N THR A 18 8.88 -2.58 -13.81
CA THR A 18 9.43 -3.77 -13.14
C THR A 18 8.35 -4.76 -12.74
N VAL A 19 7.19 -4.27 -12.29
CA VAL A 19 6.03 -5.11 -11.99
C VAL A 19 5.51 -5.80 -13.26
N VAL A 20 5.34 -5.08 -14.37
CA VAL A 20 4.89 -5.66 -15.64
C VAL A 20 5.89 -6.71 -16.15
N TRP A 21 7.19 -6.41 -16.12
CA TRP A 21 8.24 -7.37 -16.47
C TRP A 21 8.21 -8.61 -15.57
N GLY A 22 7.99 -8.44 -14.27
CA GLY A 22 7.85 -9.54 -13.32
C GLY A 22 6.64 -10.43 -13.61
N ILE A 23 5.47 -9.83 -13.88
CA ILE A 23 4.26 -10.55 -14.29
C ILE A 23 4.53 -11.32 -15.58
N SER A 24 5.09 -10.67 -16.61
CA SER A 24 5.38 -11.30 -17.89
C SER A 24 6.39 -12.44 -17.77
N ALA A 25 7.42 -12.31 -16.94
CA ALA A 25 8.40 -13.36 -16.69
C ALA A 25 7.75 -14.58 -16.03
N ILE A 26 6.93 -14.38 -14.99
CA ILE A 26 6.24 -15.46 -14.28
C ILE A 26 5.26 -16.18 -15.23
N VAL A 27 4.46 -15.43 -15.97
CA VAL A 27 3.53 -15.99 -16.98
C VAL A 27 4.31 -16.79 -18.03
N GLY A 28 5.46 -16.27 -18.49
CA GLY A 28 6.34 -16.98 -19.41
C GLY A 28 6.89 -18.30 -18.86
N VAL A 29 7.35 -18.31 -17.60
CA VAL A 29 7.82 -19.53 -16.91
C VAL A 29 6.68 -20.55 -16.74
N LEU A 30 5.48 -20.10 -16.39
CA LEU A 30 4.32 -20.97 -16.24
C LEU A 30 3.89 -21.58 -17.58
N ALA A 31 3.86 -20.77 -18.65
CA ALA A 31 3.58 -21.25 -20.00
C ALA A 31 4.64 -22.27 -20.47
N LEU A 32 5.92 -21.98 -20.24
CA LEU A 32 7.01 -22.90 -20.56
C LEU A 32 6.88 -24.22 -19.77
N THR A 33 6.57 -24.14 -18.48
CA THR A 33 6.37 -25.32 -17.63
C THR A 33 5.17 -26.14 -18.09
N ALA A 34 4.08 -25.49 -18.48
CA ALA A 34 2.90 -26.16 -19.04
C ALA A 34 3.24 -26.90 -20.35
N VAL A 35 3.98 -26.26 -21.26
CA VAL A 35 4.43 -26.89 -22.52
C VAL A 35 5.35 -28.07 -22.24
N LEU A 36 6.35 -27.92 -21.37
CA LEU A 36 7.26 -29.00 -20.99
C LEU A 36 6.52 -30.17 -20.36
N LEU A 37 5.53 -29.91 -19.52
CA LEU A 37 4.70 -30.95 -18.90
C LEU A 37 3.91 -31.71 -19.98
N PHE A 38 3.30 -31.02 -20.94
CA PHE A 38 2.55 -31.64 -22.04
C PHE A 38 3.41 -32.46 -23.01
N LEU A 39 4.66 -32.06 -23.22
CA LEU A 39 5.62 -32.80 -24.06
C LEU A 39 6.12 -34.07 -23.38
N ASN A 40 6.22 -34.08 -22.04
CA ASN A 40 6.73 -35.22 -21.29
C ASN A 40 5.63 -36.20 -20.81
N LEU A 41 4.34 -35.83 -20.94
CA LEU A 41 3.23 -36.71 -20.63
C LEU A 41 3.11 -37.82 -21.69
N PRO A 42 3.21 -39.12 -21.31
CA PRO A 42 3.06 -40.21 -22.26
C PRO A 42 1.66 -40.19 -22.87
N ASP A 43 1.60 -40.44 -24.18
CA ASP A 43 0.33 -40.53 -24.89
C ASP A 43 -0.48 -41.72 -24.37
N ALA A 44 -1.79 -41.57 -24.37
CA ALA A 44 -2.70 -42.59 -23.88
C ALA A 44 -2.62 -43.87 -24.71
N GLY A 45 -2.22 -43.78 -25.98
CA GLY A 45 -1.99 -44.94 -26.86
C GLY A 45 -0.66 -45.66 -26.65
N ALA A 46 0.31 -45.07 -25.93
CA ALA A 46 1.69 -45.57 -25.88
C ALA A 46 1.83 -46.98 -25.28
N PHE A 47 0.87 -47.40 -24.44
CA PHE A 47 0.81 -48.77 -23.93
C PHE A 47 0.36 -49.75 -25.03
N ASN A 48 -0.73 -49.43 -25.73
CA ASN A 48 -1.29 -50.26 -26.79
C ASN A 48 -0.31 -50.41 -27.96
N ASP A 49 0.37 -49.32 -28.35
CA ASP A 49 1.39 -49.33 -29.41
C ASP A 49 2.59 -50.22 -29.07
N ARG A 50 2.99 -50.26 -27.78
CA ARG A 50 4.07 -51.15 -27.31
C ARG A 50 3.64 -52.61 -27.30
N VAL A 51 2.40 -52.89 -26.90
CA VAL A 51 1.85 -54.25 -26.93
C VAL A 51 1.73 -54.75 -28.37
N GLU A 52 1.19 -53.92 -29.28
CA GLU A 52 1.10 -54.24 -30.72
C GLU A 52 2.48 -54.53 -31.31
N ARG A 53 3.48 -53.68 -31.04
CA ARG A 53 4.86 -53.88 -31.51
C ARG A 53 5.45 -55.21 -31.05
N VAL A 54 5.32 -55.53 -29.76
CA VAL A 54 5.85 -56.78 -29.19
C VAL A 54 5.20 -58.00 -29.87
N PHE A 55 3.92 -57.95 -30.20
CA PHE A 55 3.24 -59.07 -30.86
C PHE A 55 3.56 -59.19 -32.35
N VAL A 56 3.68 -58.07 -33.08
CA VAL A 56 4.07 -58.09 -34.50
C VAL A 56 5.52 -58.57 -34.69
N GLU A 57 6.41 -58.24 -33.75
CA GLU A 57 7.83 -58.63 -33.81
C GLU A 57 8.08 -60.09 -33.39
N ASN A 58 7.17 -60.72 -32.62
CA ASN A 58 7.33 -62.09 -32.13
C ASN A 58 6.36 -63.07 -32.84
N ALA A 59 6.86 -63.77 -33.86
CA ALA A 59 6.09 -64.70 -34.69
C ALA A 59 5.59 -65.97 -33.96
N ASP A 60 6.02 -66.21 -32.72
CA ASP A 60 5.67 -67.39 -31.91
C ASP A 60 4.36 -67.21 -31.11
N LEU A 61 3.75 -66.01 -31.12
CA LEU A 61 2.58 -65.64 -30.30
C LEU A 61 1.24 -65.75 -31.05
N THR A 62 1.07 -66.78 -31.88
CA THR A 62 -0.14 -66.95 -32.72
C THR A 62 -1.14 -67.99 -32.19
N SER A 63 -0.90 -68.57 -31.01
CA SER A 63 -1.82 -69.57 -30.44
C SER A 63 -3.09 -68.94 -29.88
N GLN A 64 -4.18 -69.72 -29.79
CA GLN A 64 -5.48 -69.23 -29.33
C GLN A 64 -5.47 -68.69 -27.89
N ALA A 65 -4.58 -69.20 -27.04
CA ALA A 65 -4.40 -68.72 -25.67
C ALA A 65 -3.73 -67.33 -25.64
N GLU A 66 -2.74 -67.10 -26.49
CA GLU A 66 -2.03 -65.81 -26.62
C GLU A 66 -2.92 -64.74 -27.24
N ILE A 67 -3.77 -65.11 -28.21
CA ILE A 67 -4.76 -64.21 -28.81
C ILE A 67 -5.77 -63.72 -27.74
N LYS A 68 -6.25 -64.62 -26.86
CA LYS A 68 -7.11 -64.22 -25.73
C LYS A 68 -6.38 -63.33 -24.72
N LEU A 69 -5.09 -63.58 -24.50
CA LEU A 69 -4.26 -62.74 -23.63
C LEU A 69 -4.12 -61.33 -24.22
N LEU A 70 -3.92 -61.22 -25.53
CA LEU A 70 -3.91 -59.95 -26.26
C LEU A 70 -5.26 -59.22 -26.18
N GLU A 71 -6.38 -59.93 -26.30
CA GLU A 71 -7.72 -59.33 -26.13
C GLU A 71 -7.89 -58.72 -24.73
N ILE A 72 -7.48 -59.45 -23.68
CA ILE A 72 -7.53 -58.95 -22.29
C ILE A 72 -6.56 -57.78 -22.07
N LEU A 73 -5.36 -57.84 -22.65
CA LEU A 73 -4.37 -56.75 -22.54
C LEU A 73 -4.81 -55.50 -23.30
N ALA A 74 -5.42 -55.66 -24.47
CA ALA A 74 -5.98 -54.56 -25.24
C ALA A 74 -7.14 -53.92 -24.47
N GLN A 75 -8.04 -54.72 -23.90
CA GLN A 75 -9.19 -54.22 -23.12
C GLN A 75 -8.77 -53.57 -21.79
N SER A 76 -7.73 -54.11 -21.13
CA SER A 76 -7.14 -53.50 -19.93
C SER A 76 -6.32 -52.25 -20.28
N GLY A 77 -5.65 -52.26 -21.43
CA GLY A 77 -4.84 -51.16 -21.95
C GLY A 77 -5.69 -49.97 -22.38
N THR A 78 -6.86 -50.19 -22.98
CA THR A 78 -7.82 -49.12 -23.31
C THR A 78 -8.41 -48.49 -22.06
N ALA A 79 -8.75 -49.28 -21.04
CA ALA A 79 -9.19 -48.76 -19.75
C ALA A 79 -8.09 -47.94 -19.05
N PHE A 80 -6.84 -48.41 -19.07
CA PHE A 80 -5.70 -47.67 -18.53
C PHE A 80 -5.45 -46.37 -19.31
N SER A 81 -5.52 -46.43 -20.63
CA SER A 81 -5.44 -45.27 -21.54
C SER A 81 -6.48 -44.20 -21.19
N GLU A 82 -7.73 -44.60 -20.98
CA GLU A 82 -8.82 -43.71 -20.58
C GLU A 82 -8.54 -43.02 -19.24
N THR A 83 -7.99 -43.76 -18.26
CA THR A 83 -7.57 -43.16 -16.98
C THR A 83 -6.41 -42.17 -17.11
N LEU A 84 -5.42 -42.44 -17.97
CA LEU A 84 -4.32 -41.51 -18.24
C LEU A 84 -4.81 -40.21 -18.91
N VAL A 85 -5.77 -40.31 -19.84
CA VAL A 85 -6.42 -39.14 -20.45
C VAL A 85 -7.12 -38.31 -19.38
N SER A 86 -7.88 -38.96 -18.49
CA SER A 86 -8.59 -38.29 -17.40
C SER A 86 -7.63 -37.56 -16.45
N TYR A 87 -6.53 -38.19 -16.04
CA TYR A 87 -5.51 -37.54 -15.22
C TYR A 87 -4.84 -36.36 -15.91
N ARG A 88 -4.56 -36.45 -17.22
CA ARG A 88 -3.99 -35.34 -18.00
C ARG A 88 -4.91 -34.12 -18.02
N ILE A 89 -6.22 -34.33 -18.17
CA ILE A 89 -7.22 -33.25 -18.14
C ILE A 89 -7.27 -32.61 -16.74
N VAL A 90 -7.32 -33.42 -15.67
CA VAL A 90 -7.34 -32.91 -14.29
C VAL A 90 -6.09 -32.08 -13.99
N ILE A 91 -4.90 -32.58 -14.33
CA ILE A 91 -3.64 -31.86 -14.13
C ILE A 91 -3.65 -30.53 -14.89
N PHE A 92 -4.15 -30.52 -16.13
CA PHE A 92 -4.26 -29.30 -16.92
C PHE A 92 -5.18 -28.27 -16.27
N VAL A 93 -6.38 -28.67 -15.84
CA VAL A 93 -7.34 -27.78 -15.17
C VAL A 93 -6.73 -27.21 -13.89
N LEU A 94 -6.11 -28.05 -13.05
CA LEU A 94 -5.45 -27.61 -11.83
C LEU A 94 -4.31 -26.62 -12.10
N LEU A 95 -3.51 -26.85 -13.16
CA LEU A 95 -2.42 -25.96 -13.54
C LEU A 95 -2.93 -24.58 -14.01
N VAL A 96 -4.02 -24.56 -14.78
CA VAL A 96 -4.67 -23.31 -15.22
C VAL A 96 -5.23 -22.54 -14.02
N PHE A 97 -5.92 -23.23 -13.09
CA PHE A 97 -6.42 -22.61 -11.86
C PHE A 97 -5.30 -22.05 -10.99
N ALA A 98 -4.25 -22.83 -10.76
CA ALA A 98 -3.09 -22.39 -9.98
C ALA A 98 -2.42 -21.16 -10.60
N THR A 99 -2.27 -21.14 -11.92
CA THR A 99 -1.73 -20.01 -12.68
C THR A 99 -2.62 -18.77 -12.52
N GLY A 100 -3.94 -18.92 -12.67
CA GLY A 100 -4.89 -17.81 -12.50
C GLY A 100 -4.88 -17.23 -11.08
N LEU A 101 -4.82 -18.09 -10.06
CA LEU A 101 -4.72 -17.67 -8.65
C LEU A 101 -3.43 -16.90 -8.38
N LEU A 102 -2.29 -17.38 -8.90
CA LEU A 102 -1.00 -16.72 -8.73
C LEU A 102 -1.00 -15.33 -9.39
N VAL A 103 -1.48 -15.23 -10.64
CA VAL A 103 -1.59 -13.95 -11.36
C VAL A 103 -2.52 -12.99 -10.62
N THR A 104 -3.69 -13.46 -10.17
CA THR A 104 -4.66 -12.64 -9.44
C THR A 104 -4.06 -12.11 -8.14
N SER A 105 -3.41 -12.97 -7.36
CA SER A 105 -2.73 -12.59 -6.11
C SER A 105 -1.70 -11.49 -6.35
N LEU A 106 -0.89 -11.61 -7.41
CA LEU A 106 0.13 -10.63 -7.75
C LEU A 106 -0.48 -9.26 -8.13
N VAL A 107 -1.55 -9.26 -8.93
CA VAL A 107 -2.28 -8.03 -9.29
C VAL A 107 -2.83 -7.34 -8.04
N VAL A 108 -3.41 -8.10 -7.10
CA VAL A 108 -3.92 -7.57 -5.84
C VAL A 108 -2.80 -6.96 -4.98
N ILE A 109 -1.64 -7.62 -4.88
CA ILE A 109 -0.48 -7.09 -4.15
C ILE A 109 -0.02 -5.76 -4.76
N VAL A 110 0.10 -5.69 -6.09
CA VAL A 110 0.50 -4.47 -6.80
C VAL A 110 -0.49 -3.33 -6.55
N LEU A 111 -1.79 -3.64 -6.61
CA LEU A 111 -2.85 -2.68 -6.32
C LEU A 111 -2.73 -2.16 -4.87
N LEU A 112 -2.58 -3.05 -3.90
CA LEU A 112 -2.41 -2.70 -2.48
C LEU A 112 -1.18 -1.82 -2.25
N VAL A 113 -0.04 -2.16 -2.84
CA VAL A 113 1.18 -1.34 -2.73
C VAL A 113 0.97 0.06 -3.33
N THR A 114 0.26 0.15 -4.45
CA THR A 114 -0.04 1.43 -5.10
C THR A 114 -0.98 2.28 -4.25
N LEU A 115 -2.03 1.69 -3.68
CA LEU A 115 -2.96 2.36 -2.79
C LEU A 115 -2.27 2.81 -1.49
N ASN A 116 -1.47 1.95 -0.85
CA ASN A 116 -0.71 2.30 0.34
C ASN A 116 0.25 3.45 0.10
N ARG A 117 0.94 3.47 -1.06
CA ARG A 117 1.81 4.59 -1.43
C ARG A 117 1.03 5.90 -1.62
N ARG A 118 -0.17 5.85 -2.21
CA ARG A 118 -1.04 7.02 -2.34
C ARG A 118 -1.52 7.52 -0.99
N LEU A 119 -1.96 6.62 -0.11
CA LEU A 119 -2.35 6.98 1.26
C LEU A 119 -1.20 7.62 2.03
N ALA A 120 0.02 7.08 1.95
CA ALA A 120 1.19 7.67 2.60
C ALA A 120 1.58 9.05 2.04
N MET A 121 1.31 9.32 0.76
CA MET A 121 1.47 10.67 0.20
C MET A 121 0.39 11.62 0.70
N VAL A 122 -0.86 11.15 0.79
CA VAL A 122 -1.99 11.93 1.32
C VAL A 122 -1.80 12.21 2.81
N GLU A 123 -1.25 11.29 3.59
CA GLU A 123 -0.94 11.50 5.00
C GLU A 123 0.13 12.60 5.18
N LYS A 124 1.13 12.64 4.29
CA LYS A 124 2.15 13.70 4.28
C LYS A 124 1.64 15.05 3.76
N GLN A 125 0.74 15.04 2.77
CA GLN A 125 0.15 16.26 2.20
C GLN A 125 -0.97 16.82 3.09
N GLY A 126 -1.73 15.95 3.77
CA GLY A 126 -2.74 16.32 4.77
C GLY A 126 -2.15 16.96 6.03
N LEU A 127 -0.83 16.86 6.22
CA LEU A 127 -0.09 17.55 7.26
C LEU A 127 0.32 18.99 6.87
N GLN A 128 0.19 19.39 5.60
CA GLN A 128 0.33 20.80 5.23
C GLN A 128 -0.99 21.53 5.51
N VAL A 129 -0.97 22.38 6.52
CA VAL A 129 -2.07 23.28 6.84
C VAL A 129 -2.21 24.28 5.68
N SER A 130 -3.21 24.04 4.82
CA SER A 130 -3.53 24.86 3.65
C SER A 130 -4.53 25.96 3.99
N ALA A 131 -5.30 25.79 5.07
CA ALA A 131 -6.17 26.81 5.63
C ALA A 131 -6.25 26.66 7.15
N LEU A 132 -6.11 27.77 7.88
CA LEU A 132 -6.43 27.88 9.30
C LEU A 132 -7.46 29.00 9.47
N VAL A 133 -8.69 28.64 9.83
CA VAL A 133 -9.76 29.60 10.16
C VAL A 133 -10.07 29.50 11.63
N ILE A 134 -9.96 30.62 12.34
CA ILE A 134 -10.30 30.72 13.76
C ILE A 134 -11.58 31.55 13.85
N ASP A 135 -12.63 30.96 14.42
CA ASP A 135 -13.89 31.65 14.74
C ASP A 135 -14.00 31.81 16.25
N ARG A 136 -13.81 33.05 16.71
CA ARG A 136 -13.87 33.37 18.14
C ARG A 136 -15.30 33.32 18.69
N ALA A 137 -16.31 33.59 17.86
CA ALA A 137 -17.71 33.63 18.30
C ALA A 137 -18.25 32.23 18.61
N THR A 138 -17.84 31.22 17.83
CA THR A 138 -18.30 29.83 18.00
C THR A 138 -17.31 28.96 18.78
N ASN A 139 -16.15 29.49 19.17
CA ASN A 139 -15.02 28.74 19.74
C ASN A 139 -14.60 27.55 18.87
N ALA A 140 -14.68 27.72 17.55
CA ALA A 140 -14.37 26.71 16.56
C ALA A 140 -13.12 27.10 15.77
N VAL A 141 -12.29 26.11 15.46
CA VAL A 141 -11.11 26.28 14.62
C VAL A 141 -11.18 25.27 13.50
N ALA A 142 -11.20 25.75 12.26
CA ALA A 142 -11.12 24.91 11.09
C ALA A 142 -9.67 24.85 10.57
N ILE A 143 -9.12 23.65 10.49
CA ILE A 143 -7.82 23.39 9.89
C ILE A 143 -8.09 22.51 8.67
N ASN A 144 -7.79 23.02 7.47
CA ASN A 144 -8.21 22.40 6.20
C ASN A 144 -9.74 22.16 6.22
N ASP A 145 -10.19 20.94 5.90
CA ASP A 145 -11.61 20.55 5.89
C ASP A 145 -12.11 20.01 7.25
N MET A 146 -11.32 20.15 8.32
CA MET A 146 -11.65 19.63 9.65
C MET A 146 -11.96 20.76 10.64
N GLU A 147 -13.12 20.68 11.31
CA GLU A 147 -13.54 21.64 12.33
C GLU A 147 -13.34 21.07 13.75
N PHE A 148 -12.66 21.84 14.61
CA PHE A 148 -12.37 21.48 16.00
C PHE A 148 -13.00 22.48 16.95
N LYS A 149 -13.79 21.98 17.90
CA LYS A 149 -14.28 22.78 19.02
C LYS A 149 -13.24 22.81 20.12
N LEU A 150 -12.81 24.01 20.48
CA LEU A 150 -11.81 24.24 21.51
C LEU A 150 -12.45 24.93 22.72
N THR A 151 -11.75 24.89 23.85
CA THR A 151 -12.15 25.71 25.00
C THR A 151 -11.85 27.19 24.69
N PRO A 152 -12.59 28.16 25.26
CA PRO A 152 -12.35 29.58 25.01
C PRO A 152 -10.90 30.00 25.28
N ALA A 153 -10.29 29.47 26.34
CA ALA A 153 -8.89 29.73 26.67
C ALA A 153 -7.91 29.21 25.61
N ALA A 154 -8.23 28.07 24.96
CA ALA A 154 -7.41 27.50 23.91
C ALA A 154 -7.57 28.27 22.58
N VAL A 155 -8.79 28.72 22.26
CA VAL A 155 -9.06 29.57 21.08
C VAL A 155 -8.28 30.89 21.19
N GLU A 156 -8.33 31.56 22.34
CA GLU A 156 -7.58 32.80 22.58
C GLU A 156 -6.07 32.59 22.47
N THR A 157 -5.54 31.49 23.04
CA THR A 157 -4.11 31.17 22.94
C THR A 157 -3.70 30.95 21.48
N LEU A 158 -4.52 30.26 20.70
CA LEU A 158 -4.24 30.03 19.27
C LEU A 158 -4.37 31.32 18.46
N ALA A 159 -5.33 32.18 18.78
CA ALA A 159 -5.55 33.46 18.09
C ALA A 159 -4.35 34.40 18.28
N VAL A 160 -3.82 34.52 19.50
CA VAL A 160 -2.61 35.30 19.79
C VAL A 160 -1.39 34.77 19.03
N LEU A 161 -1.22 33.44 18.98
CA LEU A 161 -0.14 32.83 18.19
C LEU A 161 -0.32 33.03 16.68
N ALA A 162 -1.56 33.03 16.19
CA ALA A 162 -1.89 33.24 14.79
C ALA A 162 -1.62 34.69 14.37
N GLU A 163 -1.96 35.65 15.22
CA GLU A 163 -1.69 37.07 15.03
C GLU A 163 -0.19 37.34 15.01
N ALA A 164 0.55 36.85 16.02
CA ALA A 164 2.01 36.94 16.01
C ALA A 164 2.65 36.26 14.80
N ARG A 165 2.05 35.16 14.28
CA ARG A 165 2.55 34.51 13.06
C ARG A 165 2.29 35.34 11.81
N ILE A 166 1.17 36.04 11.71
CA ILE A 166 0.89 36.98 10.61
C ILE A 166 1.95 38.09 10.59
N ASP A 167 2.38 38.53 11.76
CA ASP A 167 3.42 39.55 11.94
C ASP A 167 4.86 38.99 11.92
N ASP A 168 5.03 37.70 11.66
CA ASP A 168 6.32 36.98 11.69
C ASP A 168 7.09 37.09 13.03
N GLU A 169 6.36 37.26 14.14
CA GLU A 169 6.89 37.36 15.49
C GLU A 169 6.96 36.00 16.22
N VAL A 170 7.87 35.93 17.19
CA VAL A 170 8.03 34.78 18.11
C VAL A 170 7.71 35.27 19.51
N LEU A 171 6.74 34.62 20.17
CA LEU A 171 6.29 35.03 21.50
C LEU A 171 6.88 34.15 22.60
N THR A 172 7.39 34.77 23.66
CA THR A 172 7.75 34.06 24.90
C THR A 172 6.50 33.64 25.68
N GLY A 173 6.62 32.70 26.61
CA GLY A 173 5.51 32.29 27.47
C GLY A 173 4.90 33.44 28.26
N ALA A 174 5.73 34.33 28.80
CA ALA A 174 5.29 35.53 29.51
C ALA A 174 4.57 36.52 28.57
N ALA A 175 5.02 36.68 27.32
CA ALA A 175 4.35 37.52 26.33
C ALA A 175 2.98 36.96 25.93
N ILE A 176 2.85 35.64 25.77
CA ILE A 176 1.57 34.97 25.50
C ILE A 176 0.59 35.24 26.65
N GLU A 177 1.04 35.08 27.91
CA GLU A 177 0.18 35.35 29.07
C GLU A 177 -0.21 36.84 29.16
N ALA A 178 0.71 37.75 28.86
CA ALA A 178 0.47 39.18 28.85
C ALA A 178 -0.61 39.58 27.85
N MET A 179 -0.52 39.07 26.61
CA MET A 179 -1.51 39.36 25.56
C MET A 179 -2.89 38.79 25.89
N ILE A 180 -2.97 37.57 26.45
CA ILE A 180 -4.25 36.94 26.80
C ILE A 180 -4.89 37.61 28.04
N SER A 181 -4.09 37.98 29.04
CA SER A 181 -4.59 38.54 30.31
C SER A 181 -4.71 40.06 30.34
N GLY A 182 -4.15 40.76 29.34
CA GLY A 182 -4.09 42.22 29.29
C GLY A 182 -3.15 42.85 30.33
N ARG A 183 -2.26 42.07 30.94
CA ARG A 183 -1.30 42.50 31.96
C ARG A 183 0.06 42.82 31.32
N SER A 184 0.93 43.51 32.07
CA SER A 184 2.30 43.74 31.60
C SER A 184 3.08 42.41 31.55
N ALA A 185 3.96 42.25 30.55
CA ALA A 185 4.79 41.05 30.44
C ALA A 185 5.75 40.86 31.62
N ALA A 186 6.09 41.93 32.34
CA ALA A 186 6.94 41.87 33.54
C ALA A 186 6.20 41.23 34.74
N ASP A 187 4.87 41.28 34.76
CA ASP A 187 4.04 40.72 35.84
C ASP A 187 3.52 39.30 35.53
N CYS A 188 3.94 38.74 34.40
CA CYS A 188 3.46 37.47 33.86
C CYS A 188 4.51 36.37 33.99
N ASP A 189 4.07 35.17 34.36
CA ASP A 189 4.94 34.01 34.54
C ASP A 189 5.10 33.22 33.23
N GLU A 190 6.35 32.97 32.83
CA GLU A 190 6.72 32.13 31.69
C GLU A 190 6.13 30.71 31.80
N ALA A 191 6.05 30.17 33.03
CA ALA A 191 5.51 28.83 33.28
C ALA A 191 4.00 28.75 33.04
N ALA A 192 3.26 29.85 33.27
CA ALA A 192 1.83 29.92 33.00
C ALA A 192 1.58 29.86 31.48
N GLY A 193 2.34 30.63 30.69
CA GLY A 193 2.30 30.60 29.23
C GLY A 193 2.67 29.22 28.66
N ALA A 194 3.75 28.61 29.17
CA ALA A 194 4.14 27.26 28.76
C ALA A 194 3.05 26.21 29.05
N THR A 195 2.31 26.37 30.16
CA THR A 195 1.19 25.50 30.50
C THR A 195 0.01 25.65 29.54
N ARG A 196 -0.30 26.88 29.09
CA ARG A 196 -1.33 27.11 28.05
C ARG A 196 -0.97 26.46 26.74
N ILE A 197 0.28 26.62 26.30
CA ILE A 197 0.79 25.95 25.10
C ILE A 197 0.69 24.43 25.23
N LYS A 198 1.05 23.87 26.39
CA LYS A 198 0.91 22.44 26.64
C LYS A 198 -0.56 21.99 26.52
N ARG A 199 -1.51 22.68 27.15
CA ARG A 199 -2.94 22.35 27.08
C ARG A 199 -3.52 22.49 25.67
N LEU A 200 -3.14 23.55 24.95
CA LEU A 200 -3.51 23.73 23.55
C LEU A 200 -3.01 22.55 22.71
N ARG A 201 -1.74 22.17 22.91
CA ARG A 201 -1.13 21.02 22.24
C ARG A 201 -1.81 19.71 22.61
N ASP A 202 -2.16 19.48 23.87
CA ASP A 202 -2.85 18.26 24.31
C ASP A 202 -4.25 18.19 23.67
N THR A 203 -4.95 19.34 23.54
CA THR A 203 -6.28 19.42 22.92
C THR A 203 -6.23 19.19 21.41
N LEU A 204 -5.24 19.75 20.71
CA LEU A 204 -5.03 19.56 19.26
C LEU A 204 -4.36 18.20 18.94
N GLY A 205 -3.54 17.69 19.85
CA GLY A 205 -2.76 16.47 19.69
C GLY A 205 -3.58 15.20 19.84
N ASN A 206 -4.62 15.24 20.68
CA ASN A 206 -5.63 14.18 20.71
C ASN A 206 -6.45 14.10 19.40
N GLN A 207 -6.22 15.02 18.46
CA GLN A 207 -6.95 15.19 17.20
C GLN A 207 -6.03 15.20 15.95
N LEU A 208 -4.82 14.63 16.05
CA LEU A 208 -3.86 14.32 14.95
C LEU A 208 -2.85 15.41 14.48
N ILE A 209 -2.74 16.62 15.06
CA ILE A 209 -1.91 17.71 14.46
C ILE A 209 -0.98 18.47 15.44
N SER A 210 -0.57 17.86 16.56
CA SER A 210 0.17 18.59 17.61
C SER A 210 1.62 19.00 17.23
N GLU A 211 2.38 18.14 16.55
CA GLU A 211 3.79 18.43 16.25
C GLU A 211 3.98 19.41 15.08
N VAL A 212 2.93 19.67 14.30
CA VAL A 212 3.02 20.36 13.00
C VAL A 212 2.48 21.79 13.08
N LEU A 213 1.71 22.13 14.11
CA LEU A 213 1.13 23.47 14.27
C LEU A 213 1.98 24.41 15.12
N ILE A 214 2.58 23.96 16.23
CA ILE A 214 3.29 24.83 17.18
C ILE A 214 4.75 24.44 17.28
N LYS A 215 5.65 25.35 16.89
CA LYS A 215 7.10 25.21 17.00
C LYS A 215 7.61 25.91 18.25
N ASN A 216 8.32 25.17 19.10
CA ASN A 216 9.14 25.76 20.16
C ASN A 216 10.53 26.05 19.59
N ILE A 217 10.96 27.31 19.68
CA ILE A 217 12.32 27.72 19.37
C ILE A 217 13.06 27.86 20.70
N ALA A 218 14.05 26.99 20.92
CA ALA A 218 14.79 26.95 22.17
C ALA A 218 15.34 28.35 22.53
N ARG A 219 14.98 28.82 23.73
CA ARG A 219 15.38 30.12 24.30
C ARG A 219 14.82 31.37 23.60
N GLN A 220 13.89 31.21 22.65
CA GLN A 220 13.24 32.35 21.96
C GLN A 220 11.72 32.37 22.17
N GLY A 221 11.07 31.22 22.26
CA GLY A 221 9.62 31.14 22.54
C GLY A 221 8.88 30.20 21.60
N TYR A 222 7.65 30.55 21.29
CA TYR A 222 6.70 29.75 20.53
C TYR A 222 6.22 30.51 19.29
N THR A 223 6.04 29.80 18.18
CA THR A 223 5.46 30.33 16.94
C THR A 223 4.69 29.22 16.23
N LEU A 224 3.79 29.59 15.31
CA LEU A 224 3.11 28.59 14.48
C LEU A 224 4.00 28.14 13.32
N ALA A 225 3.99 26.85 12.99
CA ALA A 225 4.79 26.28 11.90
C ALA A 225 4.08 26.28 10.54
N ILE A 226 3.08 27.15 10.37
CA ILE A 226 2.27 27.30 9.16
C ILE A 226 2.60 28.63 8.45
N ASP A 227 2.22 28.74 7.17
CA ASP A 227 2.38 29.97 6.38
C ASP A 227 1.41 31.05 6.88
N SER A 228 1.85 32.31 6.96
CA SER A 228 0.99 33.42 7.40
C SER A 228 -0.16 33.70 6.43
N LYS A 229 -0.02 33.35 5.14
CA LYS A 229 -1.03 33.59 4.10
C LYS A 229 -2.26 32.70 4.20
N VAL A 230 -2.18 31.59 4.95
CA VAL A 230 -3.29 30.64 5.09
C VAL A 230 -4.13 30.89 6.34
N ILE A 231 -3.79 31.90 7.13
CA ILE A 231 -4.46 32.23 8.40
C ILE A 231 -5.60 33.22 8.14
N SER A 232 -6.80 32.88 8.61
CA SER A 232 -7.98 33.75 8.61
C SER A 232 -8.56 33.84 10.02
N LEU A 233 -8.61 35.04 10.58
CA LEU A 233 -9.25 35.33 11.86
C LEU A 233 -10.67 35.87 11.58
N ARG A 234 -11.69 35.26 12.18
CA ARG A 234 -13.10 35.68 12.10
C ARG A 234 -13.71 35.88 13.49
#